data_AF-A0A2T6GH11-F1
#
_entry.id   AF-A0A2T6GH11-F1
#
_cell.length_a   1.000
_cell.length_b   1.000
_cell.length_c   1.000
_cell.angle_alpha   90.00
_cell.angle_beta   90.00
_cell.angle_gamma   90.00
#
_symmetry.space_group_name_H-M   'P 1'
#
loop_
_entity.id
_entity.type
_entity.pdbx_description
1 polymer ?
#
loop_
_entity_poly.entity_id
_entity_poly.type
_entity_poly.pdbx_seq_one_letter_code
_entity_poly.pdbx_strand_id
1 'polypeptide(L)'
;MVTIKFSPVYAPHWQPLESVNIKGHKLIINGEQFDFSPLLPGYELSLEAIGSPLFADKAVMSVDGILAVTLLMPYDEAKATDAIRFPEPVMVTTDGPVDIPTDHPAQPPIEDDNGLLAEQENFH
;
A
#
# COMPACT_ATOMS: atom_id res chain seq x y z
N MET A 1 12.18 -7.88 -1.97
CA MET A 1 11.85 -6.44 -2.11
C MET A 1 10.59 -6.34 -2.95
N VAL A 2 9.74 -5.34 -2.71
CA VAL A 2 8.47 -5.19 -3.42
C VAL A 2 8.34 -3.76 -3.95
N THR A 3 7.95 -3.60 -5.20
CA THR A 3 7.60 -2.31 -5.82
C THR A 3 6.10 -2.26 -6.05
N ILE A 4 5.45 -1.25 -5.50
CA ILE A 4 4.00 -1.06 -5.60
C ILE A 4 3.76 0.20 -6.42
N LYS A 5 3.04 0.03 -7.53
CA LYS A 5 2.53 1.12 -8.33
C LYS A 5 1.06 1.32 -8.00
N PHE A 6 0.63 2.57 -7.90
CA PHE A 6 -0.78 2.88 -7.73
C PHE A 6 -1.33 3.41 -9.05
N SER A 7 -2.50 2.91 -9.45
CA SER A 7 -3.19 3.34 -10.66
C SER A 7 -4.51 3.98 -10.25
N PRO A 8 -4.67 5.30 -10.39
CA PRO A 8 -5.90 5.97 -10.02
C PRO A 8 -7.04 5.56 -10.94
N VAL A 9 -8.19 5.25 -10.36
CA VAL A 9 -9.42 4.95 -11.09
C VAL A 9 -10.60 5.68 -10.46
N TYR A 10 -11.36 6.39 -11.29
CA TYR A 10 -12.60 7.01 -10.83
C TYR A 10 -13.64 5.91 -10.56
N ALA A 11 -13.83 5.59 -9.29
CA ALA A 11 -14.68 4.50 -8.85
C ALA A 11 -15.26 4.82 -7.45
N PRO A 12 -16.16 5.81 -7.34
CA PRO A 12 -16.67 6.29 -6.05
C PRO A 12 -17.53 5.26 -5.29
N HIS A 13 -17.92 4.16 -5.96
CA HIS A 13 -18.71 3.08 -5.37
C HIS A 13 -17.87 1.87 -4.94
N TRP A 14 -16.55 1.92 -5.17
CA TRP A 14 -15.64 0.85 -4.74
C TRP A 14 -15.13 1.13 -3.33
N GLN A 15 -14.75 0.07 -2.62
CA GLN A 15 -14.08 0.25 -1.34
C GLN A 15 -12.71 0.91 -1.58
N PRO A 16 -12.36 1.98 -0.84
CA PRO A 16 -11.08 2.65 -1.00
C PRO A 16 -9.92 1.77 -0.55
N LEU A 17 -8.72 2.11 -1.03
CA LEU A 17 -7.49 1.50 -0.57
C LEU A 17 -7.07 2.16 0.75
N GLU A 18 -7.34 1.50 1.88
CA GLU A 18 -7.15 2.08 3.22
C GLU A 18 -5.80 1.69 3.84
N SER A 19 -5.38 0.43 3.64
CA SER A 19 -4.14 -0.09 4.20
C SER A 19 -3.48 -1.13 3.30
N VAL A 20 -2.16 -1.03 3.18
CA VAL A 20 -1.32 -1.99 2.46
C VAL A 20 -0.15 -2.34 3.38
N ASN A 21 0.08 -3.62 3.61
CA ASN A 21 1.17 -4.12 4.44
C ASN A 21 1.90 -5.24 3.71
N ILE A 22 3.22 -5.24 3.80
CA ILE A 22 4.09 -6.21 3.14
C ILE A 22 4.75 -7.12 4.17
N LYS A 23 4.71 -8.42 3.89
CA LYS A 23 5.42 -9.45 4.66
C LYS A 23 6.13 -10.41 3.72
N GLY A 24 7.37 -10.10 3.37
CA GLY A 24 8.17 -10.78 2.36
C GLY A 24 7.58 -10.55 0.97
N HIS A 25 6.99 -11.59 0.39
CA HIS A 25 6.24 -11.53 -0.88
C HIS A 25 4.73 -11.69 -0.67
N LYS A 26 4.25 -11.45 0.56
CA LYS A 26 2.82 -11.37 0.88
C LYS A 26 2.38 -9.93 0.93
N LEU A 27 1.32 -9.61 0.20
CA LEU A 27 0.64 -8.33 0.26
C LEU A 27 -0.62 -8.50 1.08
N ILE A 28 -0.85 -7.61 2.04
CA ILE A 28 -2.07 -7.56 2.84
C ILE A 28 -2.73 -6.22 2.52
N ILE A 29 -3.85 -6.27 1.80
CA ILE A 29 -4.58 -5.09 1.32
C ILE A 29 -5.93 -5.05 2.03
N ASN A 30 -6.20 -4.00 2.81
CA ASN A 30 -7.43 -3.89 3.61
C ASN A 30 -7.74 -5.13 4.47
N GLY A 31 -6.69 -5.85 4.92
CA GLY A 31 -6.81 -7.11 5.65
C GLY A 31 -6.90 -8.39 4.80
N GLU A 32 -7.04 -8.28 3.48
CA GLU A 32 -7.02 -9.42 2.55
C GLU A 32 -5.59 -9.78 2.16
N GLN A 33 -5.22 -11.05 2.31
CA GLN A 33 -3.85 -11.52 2.09
C GLN A 33 -3.68 -12.18 0.71
N PHE A 34 -2.73 -11.65 -0.07
CA PHE A 34 -2.27 -12.19 -1.35
C PHE A 34 -0.84 -12.73 -1.20
N ASP A 35 -0.66 -14.02 -1.45
CA ASP A 35 0.65 -14.67 -1.35
C ASP A 35 1.31 -14.83 -2.72
N PHE A 36 2.38 -14.08 -2.96
CA PHE A 36 3.22 -14.19 -4.17
C PHE A 36 4.52 -14.94 -3.91
N SER A 37 4.68 -15.54 -2.72
CA SER A 37 5.81 -16.42 -2.37
C SER A 37 6.09 -17.53 -3.39
N PRO A 38 5.10 -18.16 -4.08
CA PRO A 38 5.39 -19.17 -5.09
C PRO A 38 5.86 -18.62 -6.45
N LEU A 39 5.81 -17.30 -6.68
CA LEU A 39 6.23 -16.69 -7.94
C LEU A 39 7.76 -16.63 -8.03
N LEU A 40 8.32 -17.29 -9.04
CA LEU A 40 9.78 -17.39 -9.22
C LEU A 40 10.36 -16.16 -9.94
N PRO A 41 11.65 -15.83 -9.73
CA PRO A 41 12.32 -14.76 -10.46
C PRO A 41 12.22 -14.91 -11.97
N GLY A 42 11.83 -13.84 -12.67
CA GLY A 42 11.60 -13.82 -14.12
C GLY A 42 10.21 -14.28 -14.55
N TYR A 43 9.32 -14.63 -13.61
CA TYR A 43 7.94 -15.04 -13.90
C TYR A 43 6.94 -13.92 -13.60
N GLU A 44 5.78 -14.02 -14.24
CA GLU A 44 4.63 -13.15 -14.02
C GLU A 44 3.38 -13.96 -13.66
N LEU A 45 2.49 -13.36 -12.89
CA LEU A 45 1.22 -13.90 -12.45
C LEU A 45 0.09 -13.03 -13.00
N SER A 46 -0.71 -13.59 -13.90
CA SER A 46 -1.85 -12.91 -14.52
C SER A 46 -2.94 -12.53 -13.51
N LEU A 47 -3.71 -11.47 -13.82
CA LEU A 47 -4.84 -11.02 -12.99
C LEU A 47 -5.84 -12.14 -12.66
N GLU A 48 -6.13 -13.02 -13.62
CA GLU A 48 -7.03 -14.16 -13.42
C GLU A 48 -6.51 -15.14 -12.35
N ALA A 49 -5.20 -15.31 -12.25
CA ALA A 49 -4.57 -16.16 -11.25
C ALA A 49 -4.46 -15.47 -9.88
N ILE A 50 -4.38 -14.15 -9.85
CA ILE A 50 -4.49 -13.35 -8.61
C ILE A 50 -5.92 -13.43 -8.06
N GLY A 51 -6.93 -13.40 -8.93
CA GLY A 51 -8.33 -13.57 -8.57
C GLY A 51 -8.94 -12.38 -7.82
N SER A 52 -8.35 -11.18 -7.95
CA SER A 52 -8.84 -9.97 -7.28
C SER A 52 -8.96 -8.78 -8.23
N PRO A 53 -10.07 -8.01 -8.15
CA PRO A 53 -10.26 -6.80 -8.94
C PRO A 53 -9.40 -5.62 -8.45
N LEU A 54 -8.68 -5.75 -7.33
CA LEU A 54 -7.83 -4.69 -6.79
C LEU A 54 -6.53 -4.48 -7.59
N PHE A 55 -6.16 -5.43 -8.44
CA PHE A 55 -4.94 -5.38 -9.24
C PHE A 55 -5.24 -4.82 -10.62
N ALA A 56 -4.51 -3.78 -11.00
CA ALA A 56 -4.66 -3.12 -12.31
C ALA A 56 -3.92 -3.88 -13.42
N ASP A 57 -2.85 -4.58 -13.05
CA ASP A 57 -1.96 -5.29 -13.96
C ASP A 57 -1.44 -6.57 -13.29
N LYS A 58 -0.81 -7.44 -14.09
CA LYS A 58 -0.18 -8.67 -13.60
C LYS A 58 0.89 -8.39 -12.55
N ALA A 59 1.11 -9.34 -11.65
CA ALA A 59 2.25 -9.31 -10.74
C ALA A 59 3.49 -9.84 -11.46
N VAL A 60 4.63 -9.15 -11.36
CA VAL A 60 5.86 -9.54 -12.06
C VAL A 60 6.98 -9.69 -11.05
N MET A 61 7.62 -10.86 -11.01
CA MET A 61 8.85 -11.05 -10.23
C MET A 61 10.05 -10.81 -11.16
N SER A 62 10.81 -9.75 -10.90
CA SER A 62 12.06 -9.49 -11.64
C SER A 62 13.04 -10.65 -11.49
N VAL A 63 13.99 -10.76 -12.42
CA VAL A 63 15.10 -11.72 -12.35
C VAL A 63 15.95 -11.53 -11.08
N ASP A 64 15.98 -10.32 -10.54
CA ASP A 64 16.64 -9.97 -9.27
C ASP A 64 15.80 -10.31 -8.02
N GLY A 65 14.61 -10.89 -8.18
CA GLY A 65 13.71 -11.23 -7.06
C GLY A 65 12.96 -10.03 -6.48
N ILE A 66 12.73 -8.99 -7.28
CA ILE A 66 11.91 -7.83 -6.90
C ILE A 66 10.50 -8.04 -7.44
N LEU A 67 9.51 -8.13 -6.54
CA LEU A 67 8.10 -8.26 -6.90
C LEU A 67 7.54 -6.89 -7.27
N ALA A 68 7.04 -6.72 -8.49
CA ALA A 68 6.34 -5.53 -8.94
C ALA A 68 4.84 -5.82 -9.08
N VAL A 69 4.01 -4.99 -8.45
CA VAL A 69 2.54 -5.05 -8.59
C VAL A 69 1.98 -3.67 -8.88
N THR A 70 0.82 -3.64 -9.54
CA THR A 70 0.06 -2.40 -9.75
C THR A 70 -1.31 -2.55 -9.10
N LEU A 71 -1.61 -1.71 -8.12
CA LEU A 71 -2.88 -1.68 -7.41
C LEU A 71 -3.77 -0.58 -7.97
N LEU A 72 -5.05 -0.89 -8.14
CA LEU A 72 -6.05 0.13 -8.40
C LEU A 72 -6.26 0.95 -7.14
N MET A 73 -6.29 2.28 -7.31
CA MET A 73 -6.59 3.25 -6.28
C MET A 73 -7.92 3.92 -6.64
N PRO A 74 -9.05 3.40 -6.12
CA PRO A 74 -10.35 4.03 -6.29
C PRO A 74 -10.35 5.41 -5.64
N TYR A 75 -10.74 6.42 -6.40
CA TYR A 75 -10.91 7.77 -5.89
C TYR A 75 -12.30 8.32 -6.23
N ASP A 76 -12.72 9.29 -5.41
CA ASP A 76 -13.88 10.13 -5.64
C ASP A 76 -13.42 11.49 -6.17
N GLU A 77 -14.10 12.02 -7.19
CA GLU A 77 -13.68 13.28 -7.85
C GLU A 77 -13.71 14.48 -6.89
N ALA A 78 -14.57 14.47 -5.86
CA ALA A 78 -14.60 15.53 -4.86
C ALA A 78 -13.38 15.53 -3.93
N LYS A 79 -12.58 14.45 -3.94
CA LYS A 79 -11.40 14.19 -3.10
C LYS A 79 -10.14 13.88 -3.93
N ALA A 80 -10.13 14.24 -5.21
CA ALA A 80 -9.00 13.90 -6.09
C ALA A 80 -7.94 15.02 -6.07
N THR A 81 -6.96 14.93 -5.16
CA THR A 81 -5.76 15.78 -5.21
C THR A 81 -4.81 15.33 -6.34
N ASP A 82 -3.88 16.19 -6.76
CA ASP A 82 -2.87 15.81 -7.77
C ASP A 82 -2.01 14.62 -7.36
N ALA A 83 -1.75 14.45 -6.06
CA ALA A 83 -1.04 13.30 -5.50
C ALA A 83 -1.78 11.98 -5.73
N ILE A 84 -3.12 11.99 -5.75
CA ILE A 84 -3.93 10.82 -6.07
C ILE A 84 -3.97 10.60 -7.59
N ARG A 85 -4.02 11.67 -8.39
CA ARG A 85 -4.07 11.58 -9.85
C ARG A 85 -2.74 11.13 -10.47
N PHE A 86 -1.62 11.37 -9.79
CA PHE A 86 -0.27 11.01 -10.23
C PHE A 86 0.55 10.41 -9.08
N PRO A 87 0.19 9.21 -8.61
CA PRO A 87 0.85 8.62 -7.46
C PRO A 87 2.25 8.13 -7.84
N GLU A 88 3.22 8.44 -6.99
CA GLU A 88 4.59 7.92 -7.13
C GLU A 88 4.64 6.43 -6.74
N PRO A 89 5.46 5.62 -7.44
CA PRO A 89 5.65 4.23 -7.07
C PRO A 89 6.41 4.12 -5.74
N VAL A 90 5.98 3.21 -4.87
CA VAL A 90 6.60 2.98 -3.57
C VAL A 90 7.45 1.71 -3.61
N MET A 91 8.71 1.82 -3.19
CA MET A 91 9.61 0.69 -3.04
C MET A 91 9.71 0.27 -1.58
N VAL A 92 9.31 -0.97 -1.30
CA VAL A 92 9.29 -1.55 0.03
C VAL A 92 10.48 -2.49 0.18
N THR A 93 11.43 -2.07 1.01
CA THR A 93 12.67 -2.81 1.31
C THR A 93 12.57 -3.64 2.59
N THR A 94 11.62 -3.32 3.46
CA THR A 94 11.43 -3.95 4.77
C THR A 94 9.95 -4.24 4.99
N ASP A 95 9.66 -5.37 5.64
CA ASP A 95 8.29 -5.75 5.99
C ASP A 95 7.64 -4.68 6.86
N GLY A 96 6.37 -4.36 6.57
CA GLY A 96 5.66 -3.31 7.28
C GLY A 96 4.57 -2.61 6.46
N PRO A 97 3.90 -1.63 7.10
CA PRO A 97 2.91 -0.81 6.43
C PRO A 97 3.57 0.01 5.31
N VAL A 98 2.84 0.14 4.20
CA VAL A 98 3.25 0.93 3.04
C VAL A 98 2.49 2.24 3.09
N ASP A 99 3.22 3.34 2.87
CA ASP A 99 2.61 4.66 2.69
C ASP A 99 1.75 4.65 1.42
N ILE A 100 0.44 4.78 1.61
CA ILE A 100 -0.51 4.91 0.51
C ILE A 100 -0.66 6.40 0.22
N PRO A 101 -0.60 6.83 -1.04
CA PRO A 101 -1.02 8.17 -1.41
C PRO A 101 -2.50 8.35 -1.02
N THR A 102 -2.77 9.09 0.05
CA THR A 102 -4.14 9.35 0.53
C THR A 102 -4.57 10.78 0.19
N ASP A 103 -5.89 11.02 0.22
CA ASP A 103 -6.49 12.37 0.12
C ASP A 103 -6.21 13.22 1.38
N HIS A 104 -5.77 12.59 2.47
CA HIS A 104 -5.28 13.35 3.60
C HIS A 104 -3.89 13.91 3.23
N PRO A 105 -3.63 15.21 3.48
CA PRO A 105 -2.26 15.70 3.43
C PRO A 105 -1.43 14.77 4.30
N ALA A 106 -0.30 14.26 3.77
CA ALA A 106 0.61 13.36 4.46
C ALA A 106 0.69 13.79 5.92
N GLN A 107 0.01 13.06 6.82
CA GLN A 107 0.19 13.34 8.22
C GLN A 107 1.66 13.03 8.44
N PRO A 108 2.49 14.01 8.86
CA PRO A 108 3.86 13.70 9.21
C PRO A 108 3.80 12.50 10.15
N PRO A 109 4.76 11.54 10.05
CA PRO A 109 4.80 10.41 10.97
C PRO A 109 4.52 10.97 12.35
N ILE A 110 3.47 10.46 13.02
CA ILE A 110 3.30 10.77 14.43
C ILE A 110 4.54 10.13 15.05
N GLU A 111 5.58 10.94 15.19
CA GLU A 111 6.75 10.65 15.99
C GLU A 111 6.14 10.26 17.33
N ASP A 112 6.26 8.97 17.65
CA ASP A 112 5.96 8.42 18.96
C ASP A 112 6.89 9.16 19.94
N ASP A 113 6.48 10.36 20.34
CA ASP A 113 7.04 11.07 21.48
C ASP A 113 6.54 10.33 22.72
N ASN A 114 7.15 9.17 22.95
CA ASN A 114 7.07 8.48 24.22
C ASN A 114 7.99 9.20 25.22
N GLY A 115 7.70 10.49 25.45
CA GLY A 115 8.23 11.27 26.56
C GLY A 115 7.60 10.80 27.87
N LEU A 116 8.14 9.71 28.41
CA LEU A 116 7.88 9.20 29.76
C LEU A 116 7.95 10.31 30.84
N LEU A 117 6.92 10.31 31.71
CA LEU A 117 6.96 10.54 33.16
C LEU A 117 7.05 11.97 33.74
N ALA A 118 6.41 12.05 34.92
CA ALA A 118 6.29 13.14 35.90
C ALA A 118 5.24 14.20 35.50
N GLU A 119 4.21 14.48 36.29
CA GLU A 119 4.22 14.64 37.74
C GLU A 119 2.83 14.43 38.35
N GLN A 120 2.77 13.55 39.35
CA GLN A 120 1.73 13.57 40.37
C GLN A 120 2.09 14.70 41.35
N GLU A 121 1.51 15.89 41.27
CA GLU A 121 1.42 16.84 42.40
C GLU A 121 0.13 17.66 42.23
N ASN A 122 -0.96 17.37 42.94
CA ASN A 122 -1.31 17.82 44.29
C ASN A 122 -1.83 19.28 44.39
N PHE A 123 -2.98 19.43 45.05
CA PHE A 123 -3.70 20.64 45.52
C PHE A 123 -4.32 21.57 44.45
N HIS A 124 -5.53 22.12 44.62
CA HIS A 124 -6.29 22.47 45.83
C HIS A 124 -7.80 22.40 45.60
#